data_AF-A0A1F5UXW9-F1
#
_entry.id   AF-A0A1F5UXW9-F1
#
_cell.length_a   1.000
_cell.length_b   1.000
_cell.length_c   1.000
_cell.angle_alpha   90.00
_cell.angle_beta   90.00
_cell.angle_gamma   90.00
#
_symmetry.space_group_name_H-M   'P 1'
#
loop_
_entity.id
_entity.type
_entity.pdbx_description
1 polymer ?
#
loop_
_entity_poly.entity_id
_entity_poly.type
_entity_poly.pdbx_seq_one_letter_code
_entity_poly.pdbx_strand_id
1 'polypeptide(L)'
;MREWVFLIDILLGAIGWFIIIVTVRYVIHKIKKQNNFKAKIKNIIIASIILGGIGWSYNRTYNHNDNELADNKFKSLNHNIVSENIAEYKNISISAHKEEAEADSYEKISKTASSVIPKLNNISNTLIEFNGKLSSILELKVSESKRKEILLLSSTIKMWSDLIIIDIKYQKACEIIVNEKDPNIYLSNTIGPIEKELAAKQVEIQKFSKNMMDKTTK
;
A
#
# COMPACT_ATOMS: atom_id res chain seq x y z
N MET A 1 -9.93 -16.60 4.01
CA MET A 1 -8.86 -16.51 5.06
C MET A 1 -9.32 -15.77 6.32
N ARG A 2 -9.97 -14.59 6.23
CA ARG A 2 -10.50 -13.84 7.40
C ARG A 2 -11.51 -14.62 8.24
N GLU A 3 -12.38 -15.40 7.59
CA GLU A 3 -13.38 -16.26 8.25
C GLU A 3 -12.74 -17.40 9.08
N TRP A 4 -11.59 -17.91 8.65
CA TRP A 4 -10.85 -18.97 9.37
C TRP A 4 -10.13 -18.44 10.62
N VAL A 5 -9.59 -17.20 10.57
CA VAL A 5 -8.98 -16.56 11.74
C VAL A 5 -10.03 -16.26 12.81
N PHE A 6 -11.21 -15.80 12.41
CA PHE A 6 -12.34 -15.60 13.33
C PHE A 6 -12.80 -16.91 14.00
N LEU A 7 -12.77 -18.03 13.26
CA LEU A 7 -13.08 -19.35 13.80
C LEU A 7 -12.08 -19.77 14.89
N ILE A 8 -10.79 -19.50 14.69
CA ILE A 8 -9.72 -19.81 15.65
C ILE A 8 -9.87 -18.98 16.94
N ASP A 9 -10.19 -17.69 16.83
CA ASP A 9 -10.41 -16.82 17.99
C ASP A 9 -11.61 -17.29 18.84
N ILE A 10 -12.70 -17.73 18.20
CA ILE A 10 -13.86 -18.33 18.88
C ILE A 10 -13.46 -19.64 19.57
N LEU A 11 -12.66 -20.48 18.91
CA LEU A 11 -12.19 -21.75 19.45
C LEU A 11 -11.27 -21.56 20.67
N LEU A 12 -10.32 -20.63 20.60
CA LEU A 12 -9.46 -20.27 21.73
C LEU A 12 -10.27 -19.67 22.89
N GLY A 13 -11.27 -18.85 22.59
CA GLY A 13 -12.23 -18.35 23.58
C GLY A 13 -13.02 -19.47 24.25
N ALA A 14 -13.50 -20.45 23.48
CA ALA A 14 -14.24 -21.61 23.97
C ALA A 14 -13.35 -22.54 24.81
N ILE A 15 -12.10 -22.77 24.40
CA ILE A 15 -11.11 -23.56 25.16
C ILE A 15 -10.77 -22.86 26.47
N GLY A 16 -10.55 -21.53 26.44
CA GLY A 16 -10.33 -20.73 27.65
C GLY A 16 -11.50 -20.82 28.63
N TRP A 17 -12.74 -20.71 28.14
CA TRP A 17 -13.95 -20.90 28.93
C TRP A 17 -14.07 -22.33 29.48
N PHE A 18 -13.76 -23.35 28.68
CA PHE A 18 -13.79 -24.75 29.10
C PHE A 18 -12.79 -25.02 30.22
N ILE A 19 -11.54 -24.52 30.10
CA ILE A 19 -10.51 -24.63 31.15
C ILE A 19 -10.99 -23.94 32.43
N ILE A 20 -11.59 -22.75 32.32
CA ILE A 20 -12.16 -22.05 33.49
C ILE A 20 -13.27 -22.89 34.13
N ILE A 21 -14.20 -23.43 33.34
CA ILE A 21 -15.30 -24.27 33.85
C ILE A 21 -14.76 -25.53 34.53
N VAL A 22 -13.79 -26.21 33.94
CA VAL A 22 -13.15 -27.41 34.52
C VAL A 22 -12.41 -27.04 35.81
N THR A 23 -11.67 -25.94 35.82
CA THR A 23 -10.93 -25.47 37.00
C THR A 23 -11.88 -25.07 38.12
N VAL A 24 -12.94 -24.33 37.80
CA VAL A 24 -14.03 -23.99 38.73
C VAL A 24 -14.66 -25.25 39.28
N ARG A 25 -15.02 -26.23 38.43
CA ARG A 25 -15.65 -27.48 38.84
C ARG A 25 -14.72 -28.32 39.73
N TYR A 26 -13.43 -28.39 39.41
CA TYR A 26 -12.39 -29.04 40.21
C TYR A 26 -12.22 -28.36 41.58
N VAL A 27 -12.14 -27.03 41.59
CA VAL A 27 -12.00 -26.23 42.82
C VAL A 27 -13.26 -26.32 43.68
N ILE A 28 -14.45 -26.26 43.09
CA ILE A 28 -15.75 -26.49 43.74
C ILE A 28 -15.79 -27.87 44.39
N HIS A 29 -15.39 -28.92 43.66
CA HIS A 29 -15.36 -30.29 44.19
C HIS A 29 -14.41 -30.41 45.40
N LYS A 30 -13.23 -29.79 45.31
CA LYS A 30 -12.24 -29.77 46.39
C LYS A 30 -12.68 -28.94 47.60
N ILE A 31 -13.39 -27.82 47.37
CA ILE A 31 -13.92 -26.93 48.41
C ILE A 31 -15.17 -27.49 49.08
N LYS A 32 -15.97 -28.34 48.42
CA LYS A 32 -17.16 -28.97 49.02
C LYS A 32 -16.85 -29.78 50.28
N LYS A 33 -15.57 -30.16 50.50
CA LYS A 33 -15.05 -30.75 51.74
C LYS A 33 -14.75 -29.75 52.87
N GLN A 34 -14.88 -28.44 52.64
CA GLN A 34 -14.62 -27.38 53.62
C GLN A 34 -15.85 -26.45 53.73
N ASN A 35 -16.32 -26.18 54.95
CA ASN A 35 -17.56 -25.47 55.30
C ASN A 35 -17.71 -24.00 54.82
N ASN A 36 -16.92 -23.51 53.86
CA ASN A 36 -16.92 -22.13 53.35
C ASN A 36 -17.12 -22.03 51.83
N PHE A 37 -18.03 -22.84 51.29
CA PHE A 37 -18.27 -22.99 49.85
C PHE A 37 -18.85 -21.74 49.17
N LYS A 38 -19.83 -21.06 49.81
CA LYS A 38 -20.48 -19.86 49.23
C LYS A 38 -19.53 -18.69 49.02
N ALA A 39 -18.64 -18.42 49.98
CA ALA A 39 -17.69 -17.31 49.87
C ALA A 39 -16.64 -17.53 48.77
N LYS A 40 -16.17 -18.78 48.61
CA LYS A 40 -15.13 -19.10 47.62
C LYS A 40 -15.62 -19.06 46.17
N ILE A 41 -16.86 -19.48 45.88
CA ILE A 41 -17.42 -19.41 44.51
C ILE A 41 -17.59 -17.97 44.04
N LYS A 42 -18.07 -17.07 44.92
CA LYS A 42 -18.22 -15.65 44.61
C LYS A 42 -16.89 -15.02 44.17
N ASN A 43 -15.81 -15.36 44.87
CA ASN A 43 -14.46 -14.86 44.53
C ASN A 43 -13.96 -15.38 43.18
N ILE A 44 -14.27 -16.63 42.82
CA ILE A 44 -13.87 -17.20 41.53
C ILE A 44 -14.62 -16.51 40.37
N ILE A 45 -15.94 -16.30 40.50
CA ILE A 45 -16.73 -15.60 39.48
C ILE A 45 -16.22 -14.16 39.30
N ILE A 46 -15.94 -13.46 40.40
CA ILE A 46 -15.36 -12.11 40.37
C ILE A 46 -14.00 -12.12 39.66
N ALA A 47 -13.12 -13.08 39.97
CA ALA A 47 -11.81 -13.21 39.32
C ALA A 47 -11.92 -13.48 37.81
N SER A 48 -12.85 -14.33 37.37
CA SER A 48 -13.07 -14.60 35.93
C SER A 48 -13.63 -13.38 35.18
N ILE A 49 -14.53 -12.61 35.79
CA ILE A 49 -15.05 -11.36 35.21
C ILE A 49 -13.93 -10.32 35.10
N ILE A 50 -13.09 -10.19 36.13
CA ILE A 50 -11.95 -9.27 36.12
C ILE A 50 -10.95 -9.67 35.03
N LEU A 51 -10.57 -10.94 34.92
CA LEU A 51 -9.64 -11.42 33.88
C LEU A 51 -10.20 -11.25 32.46
N GLY A 52 -11.49 -11.57 32.26
CA GLY A 52 -12.17 -11.33 30.97
C GLY A 52 -12.26 -9.84 30.62
N GLY A 53 -12.53 -8.98 31.61
CA GLY A 53 -12.53 -7.53 31.46
C GLY A 53 -11.16 -6.96 31.12
N ILE A 54 -10.09 -7.44 31.77
CA ILE A 54 -8.71 -7.07 31.46
C ILE A 54 -8.34 -7.52 30.04
N GLY A 55 -8.68 -8.76 29.64
CA GLY A 55 -8.43 -9.26 28.29
C GLY A 55 -9.17 -8.48 27.20
N TRP A 56 -10.44 -8.13 27.45
CA TRP A 56 -11.23 -7.29 26.54
C TRP A 56 -10.70 -5.86 26.47
N SER A 57 -10.34 -5.26 27.60
CA SER A 57 -9.72 -3.93 27.68
C SER A 57 -8.38 -3.91 26.95
N TYR A 58 -7.50 -4.90 27.19
CA TYR A 58 -6.23 -5.03 26.49
C TYR A 58 -6.41 -5.14 24.97
N ASN A 59 -7.30 -6.01 24.50
CA ASN A 59 -7.57 -6.16 23.07
C ASN A 59 -8.15 -4.87 22.47
N ARG A 60 -9.01 -4.14 23.20
CA ARG A 60 -9.59 -2.88 22.74
C ARG A 60 -8.55 -1.77 22.69
N THR A 61 -7.73 -1.59 23.71
CA THR A 61 -6.64 -0.60 23.76
C THR A 61 -5.59 -0.89 22.68
N TYR A 62 -5.22 -2.15 22.46
CA TYR A 62 -4.26 -2.53 21.43
C TYR A 62 -4.78 -2.22 20.01
N ASN A 63 -6.03 -2.59 19.70
CA ASN A 63 -6.63 -2.29 18.40
C ASN A 63 -6.88 -0.77 18.20
N HIS A 64 -7.10 0.00 19.26
CA HIS A 64 -7.28 1.44 19.16
C HIS A 64 -5.95 2.16 18.89
N ASN A 65 -4.87 1.73 19.55
CA ASN A 65 -3.52 2.28 19.32
C ASN A 65 -3.00 1.95 17.91
N ASP A 66 -3.23 0.74 17.39
CA ASP A 66 -2.82 0.38 16.03
C ASP A 66 -3.54 1.19 14.96
N ASN A 67 -4.85 1.43 15.13
CA ASN A 67 -5.63 2.29 14.22
C ASN A 67 -5.16 3.74 14.29
N GLU A 68 -4.97 4.29 15.49
CA GLU A 68 -4.50 5.66 15.67
C GLU A 68 -3.08 5.86 15.12
N LEU A 69 -2.19 4.89 15.33
CA LEU A 69 -0.84 4.88 14.77
C LEU A 69 -0.87 4.81 13.23
N ALA A 70 -1.73 3.96 12.66
CA ALA A 70 -1.87 3.86 11.21
C ALA A 70 -2.45 5.14 10.59
N ASP A 71 -3.45 5.74 11.21
CA ASP A 71 -4.03 7.01 10.78
C ASP A 71 -3.01 8.15 10.85
N ASN A 72 -2.20 8.22 11.92
CA ASN A 72 -1.16 9.21 12.07
C ASN A 72 -0.05 9.02 11.01
N LYS A 73 0.42 7.78 10.79
CA LYS A 73 1.39 7.46 9.74
C LYS A 73 0.85 7.80 8.34
N PHE A 74 -0.41 7.47 8.07
CA PHE A 74 -1.04 7.78 6.79
C PHE A 74 -1.17 9.29 6.58
N LYS A 75 -1.64 10.06 7.58
CA LYS A 75 -1.71 11.53 7.51
C LYS A 75 -0.35 12.17 7.30
N SER A 76 0.70 11.68 7.96
CA SER A 76 2.07 12.19 7.78
C SER A 76 2.65 11.90 6.39
N LEU A 77 2.18 10.85 5.71
CA LEU A 77 2.55 10.56 4.33
C LEU A 77 1.68 11.32 3.33
N ASN A 78 0.43 11.60 3.67
CA ASN A 78 -0.59 12.05 2.73
C ASN A 78 -0.71 13.58 2.61
N HIS A 79 0.41 14.30 2.52
CA HIS A 79 0.38 15.68 2.03
C HIS A 79 1.19 15.76 0.73
N ASN A 80 0.46 15.86 -0.38
CA ASN A 80 0.89 16.30 -1.71
C ASN A 80 2.01 15.55 -2.44
N ILE A 81 2.74 14.62 -1.82
CA ILE A 81 3.89 13.94 -2.45
C ILE A 81 3.52 13.28 -3.78
N VAL A 82 2.43 12.50 -3.82
CA VAL A 82 2.02 11.79 -5.04
C VAL A 82 1.60 12.76 -6.14
N SER A 83 0.79 13.76 -5.81
CA SER A 83 0.29 14.75 -6.76
C SER A 83 1.42 15.64 -7.32
N GLU A 84 2.36 16.05 -6.47
CA GLU A 84 3.52 16.86 -6.85
C GLU A 84 4.45 16.07 -7.78
N ASN A 85 4.80 14.82 -7.43
CA ASN A 85 5.66 13.98 -8.24
C ASN A 85 5.03 13.63 -9.60
N ILE A 86 3.71 13.38 -9.65
CA ILE A 86 3.00 13.13 -10.92
C ILE A 86 2.95 14.41 -11.78
N ALA A 87 2.74 15.57 -11.16
CA ALA A 87 2.75 16.84 -11.88
C ALA A 87 4.15 17.17 -12.43
N GLU A 88 5.18 16.97 -11.62
CA GLU A 88 6.58 17.13 -12.03
C GLU A 88 6.94 16.19 -13.17
N TYR A 89 6.56 14.91 -13.06
CA TYR A 89 6.70 13.94 -14.15
C TYR A 89 6.10 14.45 -15.46
N LYS A 90 4.84 14.89 -15.44
CA LYS A 90 4.15 15.40 -16.63
C LYS A 90 4.88 16.59 -17.23
N ASN A 91 5.33 17.52 -16.40
CA ASN A 91 6.05 18.70 -16.86
C ASN A 91 7.37 18.32 -17.56
N ILE A 92 8.13 17.40 -16.97
CA ILE A 92 9.40 16.93 -17.52
C ILE A 92 9.17 16.14 -18.82
N SER A 93 8.31 15.14 -18.78
CA SER A 93 8.04 14.22 -19.89
C SER A 93 7.47 14.97 -21.11
N ILE A 94 6.44 15.80 -20.93
CA ILE A 94 5.83 16.56 -22.03
C ILE A 94 6.84 17.52 -22.66
N SER A 95 7.65 18.20 -21.84
CA SER A 95 8.66 19.13 -22.36
C SER A 95 9.75 18.38 -23.15
N ALA A 96 10.22 17.24 -22.65
CA ALA A 96 11.21 16.40 -23.33
C ALA A 96 10.72 15.93 -24.70
N HIS A 97 9.52 15.32 -24.76
CA HIS A 97 8.95 14.86 -26.01
C HIS A 97 8.72 15.99 -27.02
N LYS A 98 8.38 17.19 -26.56
CA LYS A 98 8.25 18.36 -27.44
C LYS A 98 9.61 18.79 -28.00
N GLU A 99 10.64 18.89 -27.17
CA GLU A 99 11.99 19.26 -27.60
C GLU A 99 12.59 18.24 -28.58
N GLU A 100 12.32 16.94 -28.36
CA GLU A 100 12.74 15.85 -29.24
C GLU A 100 12.03 15.92 -30.60
N ALA A 101 10.72 16.19 -30.62
CA ALA A 101 9.96 16.32 -31.87
C ALA A 101 10.38 17.53 -32.71
N GLU A 102 10.87 18.58 -32.06
CA GLU A 102 11.38 19.81 -32.69
C GLU A 102 12.90 19.75 -32.96
N ALA A 103 13.57 18.64 -32.63
CA ALA A 103 15.01 18.50 -32.83
C ALA A 103 15.36 18.26 -34.31
N ASP A 104 16.39 18.97 -34.76
CA ASP A 104 16.94 18.89 -36.12
C ASP A 104 18.05 17.84 -36.26
N SER A 105 18.50 17.24 -35.14
CA SER A 105 19.57 16.26 -35.11
C SER A 105 19.42 15.23 -33.98
N TYR A 106 19.95 14.02 -34.22
CA TYR A 106 20.02 12.96 -33.23
C TYR A 106 20.86 13.32 -32.00
N GLU A 107 21.88 14.17 -32.17
CA GLU A 107 22.71 14.63 -31.05
C GLU A 107 21.91 15.47 -30.05
N LYS A 108 20.99 16.32 -30.54
CA LYS A 108 20.11 17.11 -29.69
C LYS A 108 19.12 16.21 -28.95
N ILE A 109 18.52 15.24 -29.64
CA ILE A 109 17.64 14.22 -29.02
C ILE A 109 18.36 13.48 -27.89
N SER A 110 19.58 13.00 -28.17
CA SER A 110 20.41 12.28 -27.20
C SER A 110 20.72 13.14 -25.97
N LYS A 111 21.12 14.40 -26.14
CA LYS A 111 21.40 15.33 -25.03
C LYS A 111 20.17 15.64 -24.18
N THR A 112 19.02 15.89 -24.81
CA THR A 112 17.76 16.11 -24.08
C THR A 112 17.46 14.87 -23.23
N ALA A 113 17.54 13.67 -23.80
CA ALA A 113 17.30 12.43 -23.08
C ALA A 113 18.25 12.22 -21.89
N SER A 114 19.56 12.40 -22.09
CA SER A 114 20.55 12.30 -21.00
C SER A 114 20.26 13.26 -19.83
N SER A 115 19.70 14.44 -20.12
CA SER A 115 19.35 15.42 -19.07
C SER A 115 18.06 15.08 -18.30
N VAL A 116 17.17 14.31 -18.92
CA VAL A 116 15.83 13.96 -18.41
C VAL A 116 15.86 12.67 -17.60
N ILE A 117 16.63 11.66 -18.03
CA ILE A 117 16.73 10.35 -17.38
C ILE A 117 17.00 10.45 -15.86
N PRO A 118 17.95 11.27 -15.36
CA PRO A 118 18.20 11.38 -13.92
C PRO A 118 16.99 11.90 -13.13
N LYS A 119 16.24 12.85 -13.71
CA LYS A 119 15.06 13.45 -13.07
C LYS A 119 13.92 12.45 -12.97
N LEU A 120 13.66 11.72 -14.07
CA LEU A 120 12.65 10.67 -14.10
C LEU A 120 12.99 9.52 -13.12
N ASN A 121 14.27 9.13 -13.04
CA ASN A 121 14.72 8.13 -12.06
C ASN A 121 14.45 8.59 -10.62
N ASN A 122 14.72 9.86 -10.30
CA ASN A 122 14.45 10.39 -8.97
C ASN A 122 12.97 10.26 -8.60
N ILE A 123 12.08 10.73 -9.49
CA ILE A 123 10.62 10.64 -9.30
C ILE A 123 10.18 9.18 -9.13
N SER A 124 10.66 8.29 -10.00
CA SER A 124 10.35 6.86 -9.94
C SER A 124 10.73 6.24 -8.59
N ASN A 125 11.95 6.50 -8.13
CA ASN A 125 12.44 5.99 -6.85
C ASN A 125 11.64 6.53 -5.67
N THR A 126 11.31 7.83 -5.67
CA THR A 126 10.45 8.44 -4.63
C THR A 126 9.07 7.78 -4.58
N LEU A 127 8.45 7.54 -5.73
CA LEU A 127 7.15 6.88 -5.80
C LEU A 127 7.21 5.41 -5.33
N ILE A 128 8.26 4.67 -5.71
CA ILE A 128 8.47 3.29 -5.24
C ILE A 128 8.67 3.24 -3.72
N GLU A 129 9.49 4.13 -3.18
CA GLU A 129 9.72 4.24 -1.74
C GLU A 129 8.42 4.55 -0.99
N PHE A 130 7.63 5.50 -1.50
CA PHE A 130 6.33 5.83 -0.95
C PHE A 130 5.38 4.64 -0.96
N ASN A 131 5.35 3.85 -2.05
CA ASN A 131 4.53 2.65 -2.13
C ASN A 131 4.96 1.57 -1.11
N GLY A 132 6.27 1.45 -0.85
CA GLY A 132 6.80 0.60 0.22
C GLY A 132 6.30 1.05 1.60
N LYS A 133 6.29 2.37 1.87
CA LYS A 133 5.76 2.93 3.12
C LYS A 133 4.26 2.65 3.28
N LEU A 134 3.44 2.78 2.23
CA LEU A 134 2.03 2.39 2.27
C LEU A 134 1.82 0.90 2.61
N SER A 135 2.67 0.03 2.06
CA SER A 135 2.61 -1.41 2.34
C SER A 135 2.82 -1.70 3.83
N SER A 136 3.78 -1.03 4.47
CA SER A 136 4.00 -1.15 5.92
C SER A 136 2.81 -0.66 6.77
N ILE A 137 1.98 0.25 6.26
CA ILE A 137 0.75 0.68 6.96
C ILE A 137 -0.33 -0.39 6.84
N LEU A 138 -0.41 -1.10 5.71
CA LEU A 138 -1.39 -2.19 5.52
C LEU A 138 -1.16 -3.40 6.43
N GLU A 139 0.07 -3.56 6.94
CA GLU A 139 0.41 -4.56 7.96
C GLU A 139 -0.21 -4.24 9.33
N LEU A 140 -0.58 -2.98 9.58
CA LEU A 140 -1.29 -2.56 10.78
C LEU A 140 -2.78 -2.95 10.72
N LYS A 141 -3.41 -3.11 11.88
CA LYS A 141 -4.87 -3.28 11.99
C LYS A 141 -5.60 -1.97 11.69
N VAL A 142 -5.72 -1.63 10.41
CA VAL A 142 -6.47 -0.48 9.89
C VAL A 142 -7.95 -0.79 9.69
N SER A 143 -8.81 0.23 9.83
CA SER A 143 -10.22 0.15 9.45
C SER A 143 -10.39 -0.24 7.97
N GLU A 144 -11.50 -0.90 7.63
CA GLU A 144 -11.77 -1.34 6.25
C GLU A 144 -11.88 -0.16 5.28
N SER A 145 -12.41 0.99 5.72
CA SER A 145 -12.44 2.21 4.91
C SER A 145 -11.02 2.71 4.61
N LYS A 146 -10.17 2.83 5.64
CA LYS A 146 -8.79 3.29 5.50
C LYS A 146 -7.95 2.32 4.66
N ARG A 147 -8.15 1.01 4.83
CA ARG A 147 -7.54 -0.02 4.00
C ARG A 147 -7.84 0.18 2.51
N LYS A 148 -9.09 0.49 2.16
CA LYS A 148 -9.49 0.78 0.78
C LYS A 148 -8.79 2.03 0.24
N GLU A 149 -8.73 3.11 1.01
CA GLU A 149 -8.00 4.33 0.65
C GLU A 149 -6.50 4.05 0.39
N ILE A 150 -5.84 3.31 1.29
CA ILE A 150 -4.42 2.97 1.15
C ILE A 150 -4.17 2.10 -0.07
N LEU A 151 -5.00 1.09 -0.31
CA LEU A 151 -4.90 0.21 -1.49
C LEU A 151 -5.12 0.99 -2.79
N LEU A 152 -6.05 1.95 -2.77
CA LEU A 152 -6.35 2.80 -3.91
C LEU A 152 -5.16 3.71 -4.25
N LEU A 153 -4.54 4.32 -3.23
CA LEU A 153 -3.36 5.15 -3.38
C LEU A 153 -2.16 4.31 -3.87
N SER A 154 -1.93 3.14 -3.27
CA SER A 154 -0.88 2.21 -3.69
C SER A 154 -1.03 1.78 -5.15
N SER A 155 -2.26 1.49 -5.59
CA SER A 155 -2.55 1.13 -6.99
C SER A 155 -2.28 2.29 -7.94
N THR A 156 -2.67 3.51 -7.55
CA THR A 156 -2.39 4.74 -8.32
C THR A 156 -0.88 4.93 -8.51
N ILE A 157 -0.12 4.84 -7.43
CA ILE A 157 1.33 5.02 -7.46
C ILE A 157 2.00 3.99 -8.35
N LYS A 158 1.62 2.72 -8.18
CA LYS A 158 2.14 1.64 -9.02
C LYS A 158 1.91 1.92 -10.51
N MET A 159 0.70 2.34 -10.89
CA MET A 159 0.39 2.65 -12.29
C MET A 159 1.24 3.78 -12.85
N TRP A 160 1.46 4.85 -12.08
CA TRP A 160 2.31 5.97 -12.50
C TRP A 160 3.80 5.60 -12.52
N SER A 161 4.28 4.82 -11.55
CA SER A 161 5.65 4.28 -11.56
C SER A 161 5.91 3.41 -12.78
N ASP A 162 4.97 2.53 -13.14
CA ASP A 162 5.08 1.70 -14.34
C ASP A 162 5.20 2.57 -15.61
N LEU A 163 4.40 3.64 -15.72
CA LEU A 163 4.48 4.59 -16.84
C LEU A 163 5.85 5.29 -16.89
N ILE A 164 6.33 5.80 -15.76
CA ILE A 164 7.62 6.50 -15.67
C ILE A 164 8.78 5.57 -16.06
N ILE A 165 8.72 4.29 -15.66
CA ILE A 165 9.73 3.30 -16.03
C ILE A 165 9.76 3.07 -17.55
N ILE A 166 8.60 3.01 -18.20
CA ILE A 166 8.52 2.89 -19.66
C ILE A 166 9.10 4.14 -20.32
N ASP A 167 8.79 5.34 -19.79
CA ASP A 167 9.34 6.60 -20.29
C ASP A 167 10.88 6.64 -20.14
N ILE A 168 11.43 6.21 -19.01
CA ILE A 168 12.88 6.06 -18.82
C ILE A 168 13.49 5.10 -19.87
N LYS A 169 12.82 4.00 -20.21
CA LYS A 169 13.29 3.10 -21.28
C LYS A 169 13.32 3.79 -22.63
N TYR A 170 12.26 4.54 -22.95
CA TYR A 170 12.18 5.35 -24.16
C TYR A 170 13.34 6.36 -24.21
N GLN A 171 13.53 7.14 -23.14
CA GLN A 171 14.59 8.14 -23.03
C GLN A 171 15.99 7.51 -23.17
N LYS A 172 16.23 6.34 -22.56
CA LYS A 172 17.50 5.61 -22.75
C LYS A 172 17.73 5.18 -24.19
N ALA A 173 16.68 4.76 -24.90
CA ALA A 173 16.80 4.43 -26.32
C ALA A 173 17.13 5.69 -27.15
N CYS A 174 16.54 6.83 -26.81
CA CYS A 174 16.87 8.14 -27.40
C CYS A 174 18.30 8.59 -27.08
N GLU A 175 18.82 8.32 -25.87
CA GLU A 175 20.19 8.67 -25.48
C GLU A 175 21.25 7.99 -26.36
N ILE A 176 21.04 6.73 -26.73
CA ILE A 176 22.05 5.93 -27.46
C ILE A 176 21.96 6.04 -28.99
N ILE A 177 20.92 6.69 -29.51
CA ILE A 177 20.60 6.74 -30.95
C ILE A 177 21.75 7.27 -31.83
N VAL A 178 22.59 8.16 -31.30
CA VAL A 178 23.73 8.77 -32.03
C VAL A 178 24.82 7.74 -32.35
N ASN A 179 24.93 6.68 -31.54
CA ASN A 179 25.96 5.65 -31.69
C ASN A 179 25.50 4.48 -32.58
N GLU A 180 24.27 4.51 -33.05
CA GLU A 180 23.70 3.43 -33.86
C GLU A 180 24.16 3.53 -35.32
N LYS A 181 24.52 2.38 -35.91
CA LYS A 181 25.00 2.31 -37.29
C LYS A 181 23.94 2.72 -38.32
N ASP A 182 22.67 2.44 -38.01
CA ASP A 182 21.52 2.86 -38.80
C ASP A 182 20.42 3.38 -37.85
N PRO A 183 20.46 4.69 -37.52
CA PRO A 183 19.52 5.30 -36.58
C PRO A 183 18.05 5.16 -36.99
N ASN A 184 17.75 5.09 -38.29
CA ASN A 184 16.39 4.96 -38.80
C ASN A 184 15.82 3.56 -38.53
N ILE A 185 16.63 2.52 -38.75
CA ILE A 185 16.24 1.15 -38.40
C ILE A 185 16.09 1.01 -36.88
N TYR A 186 16.98 1.64 -36.11
CA TYR A 186 16.92 1.63 -34.66
C TYR A 186 15.66 2.32 -34.09
N LEU A 187 15.28 3.47 -34.67
CA LEU A 187 14.02 4.15 -34.36
C LEU A 187 12.81 3.23 -34.57
N SER A 188 12.73 2.59 -35.74
CA SER A 188 11.60 1.74 -36.11
C SER A 188 11.49 0.49 -35.23
N ASN A 189 12.61 -0.17 -34.95
CA ASN A 189 12.63 -1.47 -34.27
C ASN A 189 12.74 -1.39 -32.75
N THR A 190 13.28 -0.30 -32.20
CA THR A 190 13.49 -0.15 -30.76
C THR A 190 12.56 0.91 -30.17
N ILE A 191 12.59 2.13 -30.70
CA ILE A 191 11.86 3.27 -30.12
C ILE A 191 10.35 3.13 -30.39
N GLY A 192 9.95 2.82 -31.63
CA GLY A 192 8.54 2.69 -32.01
C GLY A 192 7.72 1.69 -31.18
N PRO A 193 8.23 0.49 -30.86
CA PRO A 193 7.56 -0.42 -29.93
C PRO A 193 7.38 0.15 -28.51
N ILE A 194 8.38 0.88 -27.99
CA ILE A 194 8.31 1.49 -26.65
C ILE A 194 7.28 2.62 -26.63
N GLU A 195 7.20 3.44 -27.69
CA GLU A 195 6.17 4.48 -27.82
C GLU A 195 4.75 3.90 -27.80
N LYS A 196 4.54 2.75 -28.46
CA LYS A 196 3.25 2.04 -28.43
C LYS A 196 2.91 1.56 -27.02
N GLU A 197 3.89 1.04 -26.29
CA GLU A 197 3.74 0.63 -24.89
C GLU A 197 3.39 1.84 -24.00
N LEU A 198 4.11 2.96 -24.17
CA LEU A 198 3.89 4.21 -23.45
C LEU A 198 2.45 4.73 -23.69
N ALA A 199 2.02 4.81 -24.94
CA ALA A 199 0.67 5.26 -25.31
C ALA A 199 -0.41 4.33 -24.74
N ALA A 200 -0.22 3.01 -24.82
CA ALA A 200 -1.14 2.05 -24.23
C ALA A 200 -1.28 2.23 -22.72
N LYS A 201 -0.16 2.47 -22.01
CA LYS A 201 -0.17 2.69 -20.56
C LYS A 201 -0.84 4.00 -20.17
N GLN A 202 -0.64 5.07 -20.95
CA GLN A 202 -1.35 6.34 -20.75
C GLN A 202 -2.87 6.18 -20.88
N VAL A 203 -3.34 5.41 -21.86
CA VAL A 203 -4.77 5.09 -22.03
C VAL A 203 -5.31 4.28 -20.84
N GLU A 204 -4.53 3.33 -20.32
CA GLU A 204 -4.89 2.57 -19.10
C GLU A 204 -5.08 3.52 -17.90
N ILE A 205 -4.16 4.46 -17.71
CA ILE A 205 -4.25 5.47 -16.64
C ILE A 205 -5.49 6.35 -16.78
N GLN A 206 -5.81 6.83 -17.99
CA GLN A 206 -7.00 7.63 -18.22
C GLN A 206 -8.29 6.87 -17.88
N LYS A 207 -8.38 5.59 -18.27
CA LYS A 207 -9.52 4.71 -17.93
C LYS A 207 -9.64 4.52 -16.42
N PHE A 208 -8.51 4.29 -15.74
CA PHE A 208 -8.48 4.14 -14.29
C PHE A 208 -8.94 5.40 -13.56
N SER A 209 -8.44 6.58 -13.95
CA SER A 209 -8.85 7.87 -13.38
C SER A 209 -10.34 8.13 -13.56
N LYS A 210 -10.90 7.83 -14.74
CA LYS A 210 -12.34 7.97 -15.00
C LYS A 210 -13.17 7.06 -14.07
N ASN A 211 -12.78 5.79 -13.97
CA ASN A 211 -13.46 4.81 -13.12
C ASN A 211 -13.41 5.18 -11.62
N MET A 212 -12.39 5.91 -11.18
CA MET A 212 -12.32 6.44 -9.81
C MET A 212 -13.35 7.55 -9.57
N MET A 213 -13.41 8.55 -10.46
CA MET A 213 -14.35 9.67 -10.35
C MET A 213 -15.81 9.19 -10.33
N ASP A 214 -16.13 8.22 -11.19
CA ASP A 214 -17.48 7.64 -11.30
C ASP A 214 -17.91 6.84 -10.04
N LYS A 215 -16.95 6.36 -9.24
CA LYS A 215 -17.21 5.63 -7.98
C LYS A 215 -17.28 6.54 -6.76
N THR A 216 -16.66 7.72 -6.80
CA THR A 216 -16.73 8.72 -5.71
C THR A 216 -17.96 9.61 -5.78
N THR A 217 -18.66 9.64 -6.92
CA THR A 217 -19.87 10.45 -7.15
C THR A 217 -21.19 9.70 -6.89
N LYS A 218 -21.12 8.42 -6.53
CA LYS A 218 -22.26 7.57 -6.12
C LYS A 218 -22.12 7.15 -4.66
#